data_AF-A0A5M3VN85-F1
#
_entry.id   AF-A0A5M3VN85-F1
#
_cell.length_a   1.000
_cell.length_b   1.000
_cell.length_c   1.000
_cell.angle_alpha   90.00
_cell.angle_beta   90.00
_cell.angle_gamma   90.00
#
_symmetry.space_group_name_H-M   'P 1'
#
loop_
_entity.id
_entity.type
_entity.pdbx_description
1 polymer ?
#
loop_
_entity_poly.entity_id
_entity_poly.type
_entity_poly.pdbx_seq_one_letter_code
_entity_poly.pdbx_strand_id
1 'polypeptide(L)'
;MVDDPGDMELYDLRVSVDRIEGRSVCGMSTGDYFELTNSAHLTLPEGQHFCVYALASVLPFLAAKQRDLASGDWLAQDSHFACPDPEERLIMRVERTRRRRLNSADLT
;
A
#
# COMPACT_ATOMS: atom_id res chain seq x y z
N MET A 1 -15.00 -20.19 -23.01
CA MET A 1 -14.33 -19.06 -22.35
C MET A 1 -12.89 -19.48 -22.21
N VAL A 2 -12.01 -19.00 -23.09
CA VAL A 2 -10.57 -19.31 -22.97
C VAL A 2 -10.09 -18.55 -21.74
N ASP A 3 -9.47 -19.26 -20.80
CA ASP A 3 -8.67 -18.68 -19.71
C ASP A 3 -7.63 -17.76 -20.35
N ASP A 4 -7.94 -16.47 -20.47
CA ASP A 4 -6.96 -15.46 -20.79
C ASP A 4 -6.08 -15.30 -19.54
N PRO A 5 -4.79 -15.65 -19.60
CA PRO A 5 -3.91 -15.57 -18.45
C PRO A 5 -3.74 -14.15 -17.91
N GLY A 6 -4.27 -13.12 -18.57
CA GLY A 6 -4.13 -11.71 -18.25
C GLY A 6 -3.02 -11.08 -19.08
N ASP A 7 -3.23 -9.83 -19.50
CA ASP A 7 -2.34 -9.06 -20.37
C ASP A 7 -1.41 -8.12 -19.57
N MET A 8 -1.61 -8.00 -18.25
CA MET A 8 -0.80 -7.16 -17.38
C MET A 8 -0.43 -7.87 -16.06
N GLU A 9 0.61 -7.37 -15.41
CA GLU A 9 1.05 -7.82 -14.08
C GLU A 9 1.18 -6.66 -13.10
N LEU A 10 0.68 -6.86 -11.89
CA LEU A 10 0.83 -5.96 -10.76
C LEU A 10 1.22 -6.74 -9.50
N TYR A 11 1.87 -6.06 -8.57
CA TYR A 11 2.05 -6.55 -7.22
C TYR A 11 0.86 -6.14 -6.36
N ASP A 12 0.38 -7.05 -5.51
CA ASP A 12 -0.33 -6.66 -4.31
C ASP A 12 0.61 -5.93 -3.36
N LEU A 13 0.05 -4.99 -2.60
CA LEU A 13 0.77 -4.26 -1.59
C LEU A 13 0.21 -4.54 -0.20
N ARG A 14 1.11 -4.57 0.78
CA ARG A 14 0.76 -4.36 2.17
C ARG A 14 1.39 -3.05 2.61
N VAL A 15 0.61 -2.21 3.26
CA VAL A 15 1.09 -0.99 3.90
C VAL A 15 0.89 -1.13 5.39
N SER A 16 1.99 -1.17 6.14
CA SER A 16 1.99 -1.38 7.58
C SER A 16 2.51 -0.16 8.33
N VAL A 17 2.04 0.05 9.55
CA VAL A 17 2.65 0.99 10.50
C VAL A 17 3.96 0.37 10.99
N ASP A 18 5.08 0.91 10.51
CA ASP A 18 6.43 0.45 10.84
C ASP A 18 6.85 0.91 12.24
N ARG A 19 6.61 2.19 12.53
CA ARG A 19 6.88 2.78 13.85
C ARG A 19 6.06 4.05 14.07
N ILE A 20 5.87 4.39 15.33
CA ILE A 20 5.27 5.66 15.76
C ILE A 20 6.26 6.30 16.74
N GLU A 21 6.81 7.45 16.37
CA GLU A 21 7.86 8.09 17.18
C GLU A 21 7.27 9.07 18.22
N GLY A 22 6.01 9.46 18.06
CA GLY A 22 5.28 10.28 19.01
C GLY A 22 4.09 9.55 19.66
N ARG A 23 3.04 10.31 19.97
CA ARG A 23 1.81 9.76 20.56
C ARG A 23 0.77 9.55 19.47
N SER A 24 0.30 8.32 19.28
CA SER A 24 -0.85 8.03 18.42
C SER A 24 -2.13 8.67 18.98
N VAL A 25 -2.75 9.58 18.24
CA VAL A 25 -4.05 10.19 18.56
C VAL A 25 -5.17 9.68 17.66
N CYS A 26 -4.82 9.08 16.51
CA CYS A 26 -5.73 8.39 15.60
C CYS A 26 -5.98 6.91 15.95
N GLY A 27 -5.37 6.41 17.04
CA GLY A 27 -5.60 5.06 17.56
C GLY A 27 -4.85 3.95 16.79
N MET A 28 -3.90 4.31 15.94
CA MET A 28 -3.01 3.37 15.25
C MET A 28 -1.95 2.80 16.20
N SER A 29 -1.52 1.57 15.93
CA SER A 29 -0.45 0.84 16.60
C SER A 29 0.57 0.32 15.60
N THR A 30 1.81 0.09 16.05
CA THR A 30 2.82 -0.60 15.22
C THR A 30 2.30 -1.98 14.81
N GLY A 31 2.42 -2.30 13.53
CA GLY A 31 1.93 -3.54 12.96
C GLY A 31 0.53 -3.46 12.35
N ASP A 32 -0.27 -2.42 12.65
CA ASP A 32 -1.55 -2.20 11.96
C ASP A 32 -1.31 -2.00 10.46
N TYR A 33 -2.20 -2.50 9.61
CA TYR A 33 -1.98 -2.48 8.17
C TYR A 33 -3.27 -2.46 7.37
N PHE A 34 -3.15 -2.06 6.11
CA PHE A 34 -4.11 -2.36 5.05
C PHE A 34 -3.42 -3.08 3.89
N GLU A 35 -4.20 -3.79 3.11
CA GLU A 35 -3.75 -4.45 1.89
C GLU A 35 -4.41 -3.80 0.68
N LEU A 36 -3.64 -3.67 -0.40
CA LEU A 36 -4.15 -3.31 -1.72
C LEU A 36 -3.98 -4.52 -2.63
N THR A 37 -5.09 -5.14 -2.97
CA THR A 37 -5.12 -6.37 -3.78
C THR A 37 -5.98 -6.18 -5.02
N ASN A 38 -5.88 -7.09 -5.99
CA ASN A 38 -6.74 -7.12 -7.18
C ASN A 38 -6.83 -5.76 -7.88
N SER A 39 -5.70 -5.12 -8.15
CA SER A 39 -5.56 -3.75 -8.69
C SER A 39 -5.98 -2.63 -7.72
N ALA A 40 -7.23 -2.62 -7.24
CA ALA A 40 -7.82 -1.46 -6.56
C ALA A 40 -8.58 -1.77 -5.26
N HIS A 41 -8.51 -3.00 -4.74
CA HIS A 41 -9.25 -3.38 -3.53
C HIS A 41 -8.40 -3.09 -2.29
N LEU A 42 -8.74 -2.01 -1.60
CA LEU A 42 -8.19 -1.69 -0.29
C LEU A 42 -8.98 -2.42 0.80
N THR A 43 -8.32 -3.26 1.58
CA THR A 43 -8.93 -4.06 2.65
C THR A 43 -8.17 -3.92 3.96
N LEU A 44 -8.91 -3.96 5.06
CA LEU A 44 -8.39 -3.97 6.43
C LEU A 44 -8.70 -5.32 7.07
N PRO A 45 -7.90 -5.79 8.04
CA PRO A 45 -8.31 -6.91 8.86
C PRO A 45 -9.63 -6.62 9.59
N GLU A 46 -10.39 -7.67 9.89
CA GLU A 46 -11.69 -7.53 10.54
C GLU A 46 -11.60 -6.75 11.85
N GLY A 47 -12.49 -5.77 12.02
CA GLY A 47 -12.55 -4.93 13.22
C GLY A 47 -11.46 -3.87 13.33
N GLN A 48 -10.56 -3.73 12.34
CA GLN A 48 -9.53 -2.70 12.33
C GLN A 48 -9.95 -1.46 11.54
N HIS A 49 -9.33 -0.33 11.87
CA HIS A 49 -9.39 0.90 11.11
C HIS A 49 -7.98 1.33 10.69
N PHE A 50 -7.89 2.31 9.80
CA PHE A 50 -6.62 2.94 9.45
C PHE A 50 -6.78 4.45 9.43
N CYS A 51 -5.76 5.18 9.87
CA CYS A 51 -5.79 6.65 9.86
C CYS A 51 -5.93 7.18 8.43
N VAL A 52 -6.99 7.93 8.15
CA VAL A 52 -7.26 8.48 6.81
C VAL A 52 -6.17 9.46 6.35
N TYR A 53 -5.55 10.18 7.27
CA TYR A 53 -4.47 11.13 6.95
C TYR A 53 -3.15 10.42 6.64
N ALA A 54 -2.85 9.33 7.34
CA ALA A 54 -1.73 8.45 6.99
C ALA A 54 -1.99 7.76 5.64
N LEU A 55 -3.19 7.25 5.40
CA LEU A 55 -3.55 6.69 4.09
C LEU A 55 -3.37 7.74 2.99
N ALA A 56 -3.83 8.97 3.18
CA ALA A 56 -3.71 10.04 2.19
C ALA A 56 -2.26 10.37 1.81
N SER A 57 -1.28 10.18 2.69
CA SER A 57 0.12 10.44 2.37
C SER A 57 0.79 9.35 1.54
N VAL A 58 0.29 8.12 1.59
CA VAL A 58 0.81 6.99 0.79
C VAL A 58 -0.03 6.69 -0.46
N LEU A 59 -1.33 6.99 -0.43
CA LEU A 59 -2.30 6.66 -1.49
C LEU A 59 -1.85 7.08 -2.91
N PRO A 60 -1.29 8.28 -3.13
CA PRO A 60 -0.85 8.71 -4.47
C PRO A 60 0.24 7.84 -5.09
N PHE A 61 0.99 7.09 -4.27
CA PHE A 61 2.13 6.29 -4.71
C PHE A 61 1.78 4.82 -4.93
N LEU A 62 0.63 4.35 -4.46
CA LEU A 62 0.29 2.92 -4.47
C LEU A 62 0.26 2.35 -5.88
N ALA A 63 -0.36 3.04 -6.84
CA ALA A 63 -0.40 2.59 -8.22
C ALA A 63 1.01 2.39 -8.80
N ALA A 64 1.94 3.32 -8.55
CA ALA A 64 3.32 3.17 -9.00
C ALA A 64 4.02 2.02 -8.27
N LYS A 65 3.79 1.87 -6.96
CA LYS A 65 4.36 0.79 -6.14
C LYS A 65 3.91 -0.61 -6.54
N GLN A 66 2.71 -0.75 -7.11
CA GLN A 66 2.21 -2.01 -7.68
C GLN A 66 2.94 -2.42 -8.96
N ARG A 67 3.60 -1.50 -9.68
CA ARG A 67 4.26 -1.80 -10.97
C ARG A 67 5.68 -2.29 -10.77
N ASP A 68 6.22 -3.03 -11.73
CA ASP A 68 7.65 -3.32 -11.76
C ASP A 68 8.39 -2.02 -12.19
N LEU A 69 9.18 -1.46 -11.28
CA LEU A 69 9.89 -0.19 -11.47
C LEU A 69 11.38 -0.49 -11.70
N ALA A 70 12.09 0.40 -12.39
CA ALA A 70 13.52 0.23 -12.61
C ALA A 70 14.28 0.20 -11.27
N SER A 71 15.29 -0.67 -11.13
CA SER A 71 16.00 -0.89 -9.87
C SER A 71 16.75 0.34 -9.32
N GLY A 72 17.13 1.27 -10.20
CA GLY A 72 17.76 2.54 -9.85
C GLY A 72 16.79 3.69 -9.60
N ASP A 73 15.48 3.46 -9.73
CA ASP A 73 14.47 4.47 -9.44
C ASP A 73 14.30 4.62 -7.92
N TRP A 74 14.37 5.85 -7.42
CA TRP A 74 14.15 6.14 -6.00
C TRP A 74 12.76 5.64 -5.56
N LEU A 75 11.76 5.71 -6.44
CA LEU A 75 10.41 5.22 -6.14
C LEU A 75 10.35 3.69 -6.09
N ALA A 76 11.31 2.96 -6.67
CA ALA A 76 11.44 1.53 -6.45
C ALA A 76 12.06 1.21 -5.08
N GLN A 77 13.04 2.01 -4.66
CA GLN A 77 13.86 1.78 -3.47
C GLN A 77 13.19 2.27 -2.17
N ASP A 78 12.59 3.47 -2.17
CA ASP A 78 12.05 4.10 -0.98
C ASP A 78 10.73 3.48 -0.55
N SER A 79 10.73 2.69 0.53
CA SER A 79 9.53 1.99 1.00
C SER A 79 8.75 2.72 2.10
N HIS A 80 9.25 3.86 2.60
CA HIS A 80 8.71 4.51 3.79
C HIS A 80 7.94 5.79 3.48
N PHE A 81 6.82 5.99 4.18
CA PHE A 81 5.97 7.17 4.05
C PHE A 81 5.58 7.67 5.43
N ALA A 82 5.53 8.98 5.61
CA ALA A 82 5.16 9.57 6.90
C ALA A 82 3.69 10.00 6.92
N CYS A 83 3.02 9.79 8.05
CA CYS A 83 1.78 10.49 8.38
C CYS A 83 2.06 12.00 8.44
N PRO A 84 1.15 12.86 7.95
CA PRO A 84 1.36 14.31 7.97
C PRO A 84 1.24 14.93 9.37
N ASP A 85 0.76 14.19 10.38
CA ASP A 85 0.66 14.68 11.75
C ASP A 85 2.06 14.78 12.40
N PRO A 86 2.51 16.01 12.74
CA PRO A 86 3.84 16.23 13.30
C PRO A 86 3.99 15.74 14.75
N GLU A 87 2.89 15.56 15.50
CA GLU A 87 2.94 15.01 16.85
C GLU A 87 3.04 13.48 16.81
N GLU A 88 2.27 12.81 15.94
CA GLU A 88 2.29 11.35 15.88
C GLU A 88 3.61 10.81 15.33
N ARG A 89 4.12 11.42 14.26
CA ARG A 89 5.32 10.94 13.53
C ARG A 89 5.22 9.45 13.20
N LEU A 90 4.05 9.04 12.76
CA LEU A 90 3.79 7.68 12.30
C LEU A 90 4.49 7.45 10.96
N ILE A 91 5.27 6.39 10.86
CA ILE A 91 5.95 5.95 9.64
C ILE A 91 5.33 4.65 9.16
N MET A 92 4.90 4.64 7.91
CA MET A 92 4.40 3.47 7.20
C MET A 92 5.48 2.85 6.33
N ARG A 93 5.38 1.54 6.09
CA ARG A 93 6.21 0.80 5.15
C ARG A 93 5.34 0.08 4.12
N VAL A 94 5.63 0.32 2.84
CA VAL A 94 4.97 -0.32 1.70
C VAL A 94 5.79 -1.52 1.24
N GLU A 95 5.17 -2.69 1.18
CA GLU A 95 5.79 -3.94 0.74
C GLU A 95 5.00 -4.56 -0.41
N ARG A 96 5.71 -5.01 -1.45
CA ARG A 96 5.13 -5.88 -2.48
C ARG A 96 5.02 -7.29 -1.91
N THR A 97 3.84 -7.90 -1.99
CA THR A 97 3.61 -9.24 -1.41
C THR A 97 3.51 -10.30 -2.50
N ARG A 98 2.48 -10.25 -3.34
CA ARG A 98 2.22 -11.23 -4.40
C ARG A 98 2.24 -10.56 -5.77
N ARG A 99 2.96 -11.14 -6.73
CA ARG A 99 2.81 -10.79 -8.16
C ARG A 99 1.55 -11.46 -8.70
N ARG A 100 0.65 -10.67 -9.28
CA ARG A 100 -0.60 -11.13 -9.89
C ARG A 100 -0.64 -10.77 -11.35
N ARG A 101 -1.22 -11.67 -12.13
CA ARG A 101 -1.58 -11.43 -13.51
C ARG A 101 -3.06 -11.06 -13.57
N LEU A 102 -3.37 -10.03 -14.33
CA LEU A 102 -4.71 -9.41 -14.41
C LEU A 102 -5.03 -9.16 -15.88
N ASN A 103 -6.33 -9.17 -16.21
CA ASN A 103 -6.81 -8.76 -17.52
C ASN A 103 -7.24 -7.28 -17.44
N SER A 104 -6.66 -6.43 -18.28
CA SER A 104 -6.97 -5.01 -18.30
C SER A 104 -8.45 -4.75 -18.63
N ALA A 105 -9.08 -5.61 -19.43
CA ALA A 105 -10.50 -5.49 -19.79
C ALA A 105 -11.47 -5.70 -18.60
N ASP A 106 -11.03 -6.35 -17.52
CA ASP A 106 -11.83 -6.52 -16.30
C ASP A 106 -11.73 -5.30 -15.36
N LEU A 107 -10.86 -4.35 -15.67
CA LEU A 107 -10.47 -3.24 -14.78
C LEU A 107 -10.78 -1.84 -15.36
N THR A 108 -11.30 -1.77 -16.60
CA THR A 108 -11.68 -0.54 -17.31
C THR A 108 -13.11 -0.62 -17.84
#